data_AF-T1BFP9-F1
#
_entry.id   AF-T1BFP9-F1
#
_cell.length_a   1.000
_cell.length_b   1.000
_cell.length_c   1.000
_cell.angle_alpha   90.00
_cell.angle_beta   90.00
_cell.angle_gamma   90.00
#
_symmetry.space_group_name_H-M   'P 1'
#
loop_
_entity.id
_entity.type
_entity.pdbx_description
1 polymer ?
#
loop_
_entity_poly.entity_id
_entity_poly.type
_entity_poly.pdbx_seq_one_letter_code
_entity_poly.pdbx_strand_id
1 'polypeptide(L)'
;LFTNMMDTKAEDLIDLYAKRNRVEHCFRIISMKDLASPVYHWTPQKIKVHMFFSYLAYMFLALLYNRIRTWIATVSLISVMDILGQIRIVYAARGSRTVKRIDAKSPEVTLVAEKMKLLDLAKP
;
A
#
# COMPACT_ATOMS: atom_id res chain seq x y z
N LEU A 1 -27.03 -3.60 -18.86
CA LEU A 1 -26.81 -2.67 -17.73
C LEU A 1 -28.13 -1.95 -17.50
N PHE A 2 -28.76 -2.13 -16.34
CA PHE A 2 -29.97 -1.38 -15.98
C PHE A 2 -29.55 -0.26 -15.03
N THR A 3 -29.95 0.98 -15.33
CA THR A 3 -29.58 2.15 -14.55
C THR A 3 -30.75 3.14 -14.49
N ASN A 4 -30.82 3.92 -13.42
CA ASN A 4 -31.70 5.07 -13.28
C ASN A 4 -31.06 6.38 -13.77
N MET A 5 -29.82 6.32 -14.26
CA MET A 5 -29.09 7.46 -14.83
C MET A 5 -29.39 7.61 -16.33
N MET A 6 -30.54 8.23 -16.65
CA MET A 6 -31.03 8.35 -18.03
C MET A 6 -30.35 9.48 -18.82
N ASP A 7 -29.76 10.46 -18.13
CA ASP A 7 -29.11 11.63 -18.75
C ASP A 7 -27.61 11.40 -19.05
N THR A 8 -27.06 10.26 -18.64
CA THR A 8 -25.64 9.93 -18.81
C THR A 8 -25.42 9.24 -20.15
N LYS A 9 -24.35 9.61 -20.87
CA LYS A 9 -23.97 8.91 -22.10
C LYS A 9 -23.66 7.44 -21.84
N ALA A 10 -24.00 6.58 -22.79
CA ALA A 10 -23.80 5.14 -22.68
C ALA A 10 -22.31 4.76 -22.44
N GLU A 11 -21.38 5.48 -23.07
CA GLU A 11 -19.93 5.29 -22.89
C GLU A 11 -19.50 5.54 -21.44
N ASP A 12 -19.89 6.67 -20.87
CA ASP A 12 -19.61 7.02 -19.48
C ASP A 12 -20.22 6.03 -18.49
N LEU A 13 -21.40 5.48 -18.81
CA LEU A 13 -22.07 4.46 -18.00
C LEU A 13 -21.30 3.13 -17.99
N ILE A 14 -20.77 2.71 -19.14
CA ILE A 14 -19.95 1.50 -19.27
C ILE A 14 -18.64 1.68 -18.49
N ASP A 15 -17.99 2.84 -18.61
CA ASP A 15 -16.78 3.18 -17.86
C ASP A 15 -17.02 3.20 -16.35
N LEU A 16 -18.15 3.76 -15.91
CA LEU A 16 -18.56 3.75 -14.52
C LEU A 16 -18.77 2.32 -14.00
N TYR A 17 -19.45 1.48 -14.78
CA TYR A 17 -19.66 0.08 -14.42
C TYR A 17 -18.35 -0.69 -14.35
N ALA A 18 -17.43 -0.47 -15.30
CA ALA A 18 -16.11 -1.10 -15.30
C ALA A 18 -15.30 -0.75 -14.03
N LYS A 19 -15.47 0.45 -13.46
CA LYS A 19 -14.85 0.84 -12.19
C LYS A 19 -15.34 0.01 -10.99
N ARG A 20 -16.47 -0.71 -11.07
CA ARG A 20 -16.94 -1.63 -10.02
C ARG A 20 -15.91 -2.74 -9.74
N ASN A 21 -15.23 -3.24 -10.78
CA ASN A 21 -14.17 -4.26 -10.64
C ASN A 21 -13.02 -3.78 -9.74
N ARG A 22 -12.83 -2.47 -9.61
CA ARG A 22 -11.83 -1.90 -8.69
C ARG A 22 -12.17 -2.21 -7.24
N VAL A 23 -13.44 -2.18 -6.85
CA VAL A 23 -13.87 -2.49 -5.48
C VAL A 23 -13.57 -3.95 -5.14
N GLU A 24 -13.91 -4.87 -6.04
CA GLU A 24 -13.59 -6.30 -5.89
C GLU A 24 -12.08 -6.54 -5.83
N HIS A 25 -11.31 -5.84 -6.66
CA HIS A 25 -9.86 -5.87 -6.60
C HIS A 25 -9.33 -5.41 -5.22
N CYS A 26 -9.90 -4.35 -4.64
CA CYS A 26 -9.51 -3.89 -3.31
C CYS A 26 -9.74 -4.98 -2.25
N PHE A 27 -10.96 -5.54 -2.20
CA PHE A 27 -11.30 -6.60 -1.24
C PHE A 27 -10.43 -7.84 -1.42
N ARG A 28 -10.15 -8.24 -2.66
CA ARG A 28 -9.24 -9.36 -2.94
C ARG A 28 -7.85 -9.14 -2.35
N ILE A 29 -7.28 -7.95 -2.50
CA ILE A 29 -5.95 -7.64 -1.94
C ILE A 29 -5.97 -7.64 -0.41
N ILE A 30 -7.02 -7.07 0.20
CA ILE A 30 -7.20 -7.06 1.65
C ILE A 30 -7.28 -8.51 2.17
N SER A 31 -8.07 -9.37 1.52
CA SER A 31 -8.18 -10.78 1.89
C SER A 31 -6.88 -11.57 1.66
N MET A 32 -6.19 -11.35 0.54
CA MET A 32 -4.89 -12.01 0.24
C MET A 32 -3.81 -11.71 1.28
N LYS A 33 -3.95 -10.60 2.03
CA LYS A 33 -3.01 -10.18 3.07
C LYS A 33 -3.53 -10.45 4.48
N ASP A 34 -4.58 -11.26 4.60
CA ASP A 34 -5.24 -11.63 5.84
C ASP A 34 -5.68 -10.42 6.71
N LEU A 35 -5.92 -9.29 6.05
CA LEU A 35 -6.39 -8.07 6.68
C LEU A 35 -7.93 -8.04 6.77
N ALA A 36 -8.64 -8.90 6.04
CA ALA A 36 -10.11 -8.91 6.02
C ALA A 36 -10.72 -9.70 7.17
N SER A 37 -9.97 -10.66 7.74
CA SER A 37 -10.48 -11.66 8.68
C SER A 37 -10.35 -11.15 10.12
N PRO A 38 -11.45 -10.78 10.80
CA PRO A 38 -11.39 -10.39 12.20
C PRO A 38 -11.23 -11.63 13.09
N VAL A 39 -10.00 -12.12 13.26
CA VAL A 39 -9.71 -13.32 14.08
C VAL A 39 -10.14 -13.15 15.54
N TYR A 40 -10.04 -11.93 16.07
CA TYR A 40 -10.28 -11.63 17.49
C TYR A 40 -11.44 -10.63 17.73
N HIS A 41 -12.29 -10.38 16.73
CA HIS A 41 -13.39 -9.43 16.86
C HIS A 41 -14.73 -10.09 16.52
N TRP A 42 -15.58 -10.29 17.52
CA TRP A 42 -16.89 -10.95 17.35
C TRP A 42 -18.10 -10.01 17.45
N THR A 43 -17.92 -8.77 17.92
CA THR A 43 -19.04 -7.82 18.00
C THR A 43 -19.24 -7.10 16.65
N PRO A 44 -20.49 -6.84 16.21
CA PRO A 44 -20.75 -6.15 14.95
C PRO A 44 -20.03 -4.80 14.83
N GLN A 45 -19.90 -4.07 15.94
CA GLN A 45 -19.18 -2.80 16.00
C GLN A 45 -17.67 -2.99 15.74
N LYS A 46 -17.02 -3.95 16.39
CA LYS A 46 -15.59 -4.21 16.19
C LYS A 46 -15.29 -4.76 14.79
N ILE A 47 -16.17 -5.57 14.21
CA ILE A 47 -16.06 -6.03 12.82
C ILE A 47 -16.08 -4.85 11.85
N LYS A 48 -17.00 -3.89 12.03
CA LYS A 48 -17.05 -2.66 11.20
C LYS A 48 -15.76 -1.84 11.31
N VAL A 49 -15.25 -1.66 12.53
CA VAL A 49 -14.00 -0.92 12.76
C VAL A 49 -12.81 -1.64 12.12
N HIS A 50 -12.71 -2.96 12.25
CA HIS A 50 -11.67 -3.76 11.61
C HIS A 50 -11.67 -3.56 10.09
N MET A 51 -12.81 -3.75 9.43
CA MET A 51 -12.95 -3.53 7.99
C MET A 51 -12.56 -2.11 7.55
N PHE A 52 -12.90 -1.10 8.36
CA PHE A 52 -12.49 0.28 8.10
C PHE A 52 -10.96 0.44 8.13
N PHE A 53 -10.28 -0.11 9.15
CA PHE A 53 -8.81 -0.08 9.22
C PHE A 53 -8.16 -0.86 8.08
N SER A 54 -8.72 -2.00 7.69
CA SER A 54 -8.24 -2.80 6.55
C SER A 54 -8.32 -2.03 5.24
N TYR A 55 -9.40 -1.27 5.04
CA TYR A 55 -9.54 -0.37 3.90
C TYR A 55 -8.55 0.81 3.95
N LEU A 56 -8.36 1.43 5.12
CA LEU A 56 -7.35 2.49 5.28
C LEU A 56 -5.94 1.98 4.97
N ALA A 57 -5.56 0.80 5.47
CA ALA A 57 -4.28 0.17 5.17
C ALA A 57 -4.10 -0.04 3.66
N TYR A 58 -5.14 -0.52 2.97
CA TYR A 58 -5.14 -0.64 1.51
C TYR A 58 -4.95 0.73 0.82
N MET A 59 -5.62 1.79 1.28
CA MET A 59 -5.43 3.13 0.71
C MET A 59 -4.00 3.63 0.86
N PHE A 60 -3.38 3.43 2.03
CA PHE A 60 -1.96 3.77 2.22
C PHE A 60 -1.06 2.98 1.27
N LEU A 61 -1.28 1.67 1.13
CA LEU A 61 -0.54 0.84 0.19
C LEU A 61 -0.72 1.32 -1.26
N ALA A 62 -1.92 1.73 -1.65
CA ALA A 62 -2.20 2.28 -2.98
C ALA A 62 -1.49 3.62 -3.22
N LEU A 63 -1.40 4.49 -2.21
CA LEU A 63 -0.63 5.73 -2.29
C LEU A 63 0.87 5.46 -2.45
N LEU A 64 1.41 4.52 -1.66
CA LEU A 64 2.80 4.10 -1.75
C LEU A 64 3.09 3.50 -3.13
N TYR A 65 2.22 2.64 -3.63
CA TYR A 65 2.29 2.09 -4.98
C TYR A 65 2.32 3.16 -6.05
N ASN A 66 1.37 4.09 -6.03
CA ASN A 66 1.31 5.17 -7.02
C ASN A 66 2.59 6.01 -7.02
N ARG A 67 3.18 6.24 -5.84
CA ARG A 67 4.45 6.96 -5.71
C ARG A 67 5.64 6.14 -6.24
N ILE A 68 5.79 4.88 -5.82
CA ILE A 68 6.91 4.01 -6.22
C ILE A 68 6.86 3.70 -7.72
N ARG A 69 5.66 3.53 -8.30
CA ARG A 69 5.47 3.29 -9.72
C ARG A 69 6.08 4.39 -10.61
N THR A 70 6.19 5.61 -10.11
CA THR A 70 6.86 6.70 -10.83
C THR A 70 8.37 6.49 -10.98
N TRP A 71 8.98 5.61 -10.17
CA TRP A 71 10.41 5.29 -10.19
C TRP A 71 10.67 3.89 -10.76
N ILE A 72 9.76 2.95 -10.55
CA ILE A 72 9.87 1.56 -10.97
C ILE A 72 8.57 1.16 -11.69
N ALA A 73 8.62 1.13 -13.02
CA ALA A 73 7.42 0.90 -13.84
C ALA A 73 6.82 -0.51 -13.68
N THR A 74 7.65 -1.50 -13.37
CA THR A 74 7.30 -2.92 -13.23
C THR A 74 6.71 -3.29 -11.87
N VAL A 75 6.62 -2.34 -10.93
CA VAL A 75 6.11 -2.61 -9.59
C VAL A 75 4.62 -2.96 -9.63
N SER A 76 4.21 -3.91 -8.78
CA SER A 76 2.80 -4.24 -8.54
C SER A 76 2.38 -3.74 -7.16
N LEU A 77 1.07 -3.61 -6.92
CA LEU A 77 0.54 -3.19 -5.62
C LEU A 77 1.00 -4.10 -4.47
N ILE A 78 1.11 -5.41 -4.73
CA ILE A 78 1.50 -6.41 -3.73
C ILE A 78 3.00 -6.34 -3.44
N SER A 79 3.81 -6.18 -4.48
CA SER A 79 5.28 -6.18 -4.35
C SER A 79 5.82 -4.94 -3.64
N VAL A 80 5.04 -3.87 -3.51
CA VAL A 80 5.43 -2.68 -2.74
C VAL A 80 5.76 -3.02 -1.29
N MET A 81 4.98 -3.90 -0.65
CA MET A 81 5.28 -4.31 0.74
C MET A 81 6.57 -5.12 0.81
N ASP A 82 6.83 -5.97 -0.18
CA ASP A 82 8.04 -6.78 -0.24
C ASP A 82 9.29 -5.92 -0.45
N ILE A 83 9.17 -4.86 -1.26
CA ILE A 83 10.23 -3.85 -1.45
C ILE A 83 10.50 -3.12 -0.14
N LEU A 84 9.46 -2.59 0.50
CA LEU A 84 9.60 -1.81 1.74
C LEU A 84 10.14 -2.67 2.89
N GLY A 85 9.71 -3.93 2.99
CA GLY A 85 10.18 -4.87 4.02
C GLY A 85 11.65 -5.28 3.86
N GLN A 86 12.26 -5.04 2.71
CA GLN A 86 13.69 -5.28 2.47
C GLN A 86 14.58 -4.10 2.88
N ILE A 87 14.00 -2.93 3.18
CA ILE A 87 14.75 -1.75 3.62
C ILE A 87 15.03 -1.89 5.11
N ARG A 88 16.32 -1.86 5.46
CA ARG A 88 16.77 -1.83 6.87
C ARG A 88 17.61 -0.60 7.10
N ILE A 89 17.38 0.10 8.21
CA ILE A 89 18.23 1.20 8.64
C ILE A 89 19.12 0.67 9.75
N VAL A 90 20.43 0.64 9.51
CA VAL A 90 21.44 0.12 10.42
C VAL A 90 22.14 1.28 11.10
N TYR A 91 22.20 1.23 12.43
CA TYR A 91 22.94 2.17 13.27
C TYR A 91 24.23 1.51 13.70
N ALA A 92 25.37 2.05 13.27
CA ALA A 92 26.69 1.59 13.68
C ALA A 92 27.28 2.62 14.64
N ALA A 93 27.46 2.24 15.91
CA ALA A 93 28.09 3.08 16.92
C ALA A 93 29.55 2.67 17.12
N ARG A 94 30.46 3.65 17.13
CA ARG A 94 31.87 3.47 17.52
C ARG A 94 32.23 4.58 18.52
N GLY A 95 32.22 4.24 19.81
CA GLY A 95 32.37 5.20 20.89
C GLY A 95 31.22 6.22 20.88
N SER A 96 31.53 7.52 20.86
CA SER A 96 30.56 8.62 20.80
C SER A 96 29.97 8.88 19.41
N ARG A 97 30.48 8.23 18.36
CA ARG A 97 30.04 8.46 16.97
C ARG A 97 29.05 7.39 16.54
N THR A 98 27.86 7.80 16.13
CA THR A 98 26.84 6.94 15.51
C THR A 98 26.71 7.25 14.02
N VAL A 99 26.88 6.26 13.16
CA VAL A 99 26.66 6.36 11.71
C VAL A 99 25.39 5.60 11.35
N LYS A 100 24.54 6.21 10.52
CA LYS A 100 23.32 5.58 9.99
C LYS A 100 23.56 5.17 8.55
N ARG A 101 23.17 3.94 8.20
CA ARG A 101 23.26 3.42 6.82
C ARG A 101 21.98 2.68 6.44
N ILE A 102 21.64 2.73 5.16
CA ILE A 102 20.62 1.87 4.60
C ILE A 102 21.29 0.55 4.19
N ASP A 103 20.72 -0.55 4.66
CA ASP A 103 20.99 -1.90 4.19
C ASP A 103 19.80 -2.33 3.33
N ALA A 104 20.05 -2.54 2.03
CA ALA A 104 19.07 -2.90 1.04
C ALA A 104 19.65 -3.98 0.11
N LYS A 105 18.86 -5.03 -0.15
CA LYS A 105 19.33 -6.23 -0.87
C LYS A 105 19.29 -6.12 -2.40
N SER A 106 18.63 -5.10 -2.94
CA SER A 106 18.40 -4.94 -4.39
C SER A 106 18.54 -3.46 -4.80
N PRO A 107 19.03 -3.15 -6.02
CA PRO A 107 19.12 -1.78 -6.54
C PRO A 107 17.78 -1.04 -6.52
N GLU A 108 16.67 -1.74 -6.80
CA GLU A 108 15.32 -1.20 -6.77
C GLU A 108 14.93 -0.71 -5.36
N VAL A 109 15.29 -1.51 -4.35
CA VAL A 109 15.00 -1.23 -2.94
C VAL A 109 15.82 -0.02 -2.47
N THR A 110 17.10 0.06 -2.86
CA THR A 110 17.96 1.22 -2.58
C THR A 110 17.39 2.50 -3.21
N LEU A 111 16.98 2.45 -4.48
CA LEU A 111 16.37 3.58 -5.17
C LEU A 111 15.13 4.09 -4.44
N VAL A 112 14.25 3.19 -4.01
CA VAL A 112 13.04 3.55 -3.27
C VAL A 112 13.40 4.21 -1.93
N ALA A 113 14.35 3.64 -1.19
CA ALA A 113 14.77 4.16 0.10
C ALA A 113 15.37 5.59 0.01
N GLU A 114 16.19 5.83 -1.02
CA GLU A 114 16.77 7.13 -1.32
C GLU A 114 15.73 8.16 -1.75
N LYS A 115 14.86 7.82 -2.70
CA LYS A 115 13.80 8.71 -3.21
C LYS A 115 12.76 9.05 -2.14
N MET A 116 12.50 8.13 -1.21
CA MET A 116 11.65 8.37 -0.05
C MET A 116 12.35 9.13 1.08
N LYS A 117 13.67 9.36 0.99
CA LYS A 117 14.48 10.03 2.02
C LYS A 117 14.33 9.39 3.41
N LEU A 118 14.34 8.06 3.46
CA LEU A 118 14.05 7.33 4.70
C LEU A 118 15.11 7.53 5.80
N LEU A 119 16.36 7.85 5.40
CA LEU A 119 17.42 8.23 6.33
C LEU A 119 17.10 9.50 7.13
N ASP A 120 16.40 10.46 6.54
CA ASP A 120 16.05 11.73 7.19
C ASP A 120 14.97 11.51 8.27
N LEU A 121 14.14 10.49 8.10
CA LEU A 121 13.06 10.13 9.03
C LEU A 121 13.56 9.32 10.22
N ALA A 122 14.73 8.68 10.09
CA ALA A 122 15.35 7.90 11.15
C ALA A 122 15.89 8.83 12.24
N LYS A 123 15.15 8.99 13.34
CA LYS A 123 15.65 9.64 14.57
C LYS A 123 16.62 8.69 15.30
N PRO A 124 17.73 9.21 15.86
CA PRO A 124 18.69 8.41 16.62
C PRO A 124 18.08 7.85 17.91
#